data_AF-A0A914E9K0-F1
#
_entry.id   AF-A0A914E9K0-F1
#
_cell.length_a   1.000
_cell.length_b   1.000
_cell.length_c   1.000
_cell.angle_alpha   90.00
_cell.angle_beta   90.00
_cell.angle_gamma   90.00
#
_symmetry.space_group_name_H-M   'P 1'
#
loop_
_entity.id
_entity.type
_entity.pdbx_description
1 polymer ?
#
loop_
_entity_poly.entity_id
_entity_poly.type
_entity_poly.pdbx_seq_one_letter_code
_entity_poly.pdbx_strand_id
1 'polypeptide(L)'
;MLFKFMSRGICMNQLRAIDGPWDGDFTCGTVPGVLATVDFGNTTNANIDFYFKQQNKYSNGGPAVCTEYWVTWFTDWWVKKPVQNVPGVIDNIAHMYSLNASFNIYMTHGGTNFDFMNGPDVTTSYDYGAAIAENGDITPMYTAIRSFIQNLTDWENPPLDVPANNP
;
A
#
# COMPACT_ATOMS: atom_id res chain seq x y z
N MET A 1 -6.93 -6.07 4.49
CA MET A 1 -6.39 -5.50 3.23
C MET A 1 -7.57 -5.08 2.37
N LEU A 2 -7.59 -3.83 1.87
CA LEU A 2 -8.77 -3.21 1.26
C LEU A 2 -8.90 -3.53 -0.24
N PHE A 3 -9.14 -4.80 -0.57
CA PHE A 3 -9.22 -5.24 -1.97
C PHE A 3 -10.66 -5.31 -2.47
N LYS A 4 -11.15 -4.20 -3.04
CA LYS A 4 -12.34 -4.18 -3.91
C LYS A 4 -11.94 -4.45 -5.37
N PHE A 5 -11.04 -5.41 -5.63
CA PHE A 5 -10.51 -5.64 -6.97
C PHE A 5 -11.59 -6.02 -7.98
N MET A 6 -12.34 -7.09 -7.72
CA MET A 6 -13.36 -7.58 -8.66
C MET A 6 -14.52 -6.58 -8.81
N SER A 7 -14.97 -5.95 -7.73
CA SER A 7 -16.02 -4.93 -7.77
C SER A 7 -15.59 -3.62 -8.44
N ARG A 8 -14.28 -3.44 -8.69
CA ARG A 8 -13.71 -2.28 -9.39
C ARG A 8 -13.12 -2.64 -10.76
N GLY A 9 -13.57 -3.76 -11.34
CA GLY A 9 -13.25 -4.13 -12.72
C GLY A 9 -11.88 -4.80 -12.90
N ILE A 10 -11.25 -5.29 -11.83
CA ILE A 10 -10.00 -6.04 -11.89
C ILE A 10 -10.33 -7.52 -11.85
N CYS A 11 -10.09 -8.22 -12.95
CA CYS A 11 -10.40 -9.63 -13.10
C CYS A 11 -9.41 -10.51 -12.31
N MET A 12 -9.91 -11.65 -11.81
CA MET A 12 -9.04 -12.71 -11.30
C MET A 12 -8.09 -13.17 -12.41
N ASN A 13 -6.79 -13.30 -12.10
CA ASN A 13 -5.69 -13.63 -13.04
C ASN A 13 -5.31 -12.55 -14.07
N GLN A 14 -5.76 -11.31 -13.89
CA GLN A 14 -5.26 -10.20 -14.70
C GLN A 14 -3.78 -9.91 -14.39
N LEU A 15 -2.93 -9.94 -15.41
CA LEU A 15 -1.53 -9.53 -15.32
C LEU A 15 -1.43 -8.03 -15.08
N ARG A 16 -0.48 -7.63 -14.23
CA ARG A 16 -0.23 -6.24 -13.85
C ARG A 16 1.26 -5.91 -13.94
N ALA A 17 1.56 -4.71 -14.46
CA ALA A 17 2.86 -4.07 -14.41
C ALA A 17 2.78 -2.93 -13.39
N ILE A 18 3.87 -2.69 -12.68
CA ILE A 18 3.91 -1.84 -11.50
C ILE A 18 5.11 -0.91 -11.62
N ASP A 19 4.87 0.39 -11.59
CA ASP A 19 5.89 1.40 -11.83
C ASP A 19 5.67 2.65 -10.97
N GLY A 20 6.70 3.49 -10.88
CA GLY A 20 6.62 4.82 -10.27
C GLY A 20 5.69 5.77 -11.05
N PRO A 21 5.28 6.90 -10.45
CA PRO A 21 4.26 7.78 -11.02
C PRO A 21 4.79 8.72 -12.13
N TRP A 22 5.90 8.39 -12.78
CA TRP A 22 6.54 9.25 -13.77
C TRP A 22 6.43 8.65 -15.18
N ASP A 23 6.31 9.52 -16.19
CA ASP A 23 6.17 9.08 -17.59
C ASP A 23 7.34 8.17 -18.02
N GLY A 24 8.55 8.40 -17.51
CA GLY A 24 9.73 7.58 -17.80
C GLY A 24 9.63 6.15 -17.27
N ASP A 25 9.08 5.98 -16.07
CA ASP A 25 8.91 4.66 -15.45
C ASP A 25 7.88 3.85 -16.25
N PHE A 26 6.70 4.42 -16.50
CA PHE A 26 5.66 3.78 -17.31
C PHE A 26 6.10 3.49 -18.75
N THR A 27 6.84 4.39 -19.40
CA THR A 27 7.30 4.17 -20.77
C THR A 27 8.20 2.93 -20.89
N CYS A 28 8.95 2.61 -19.84
CA CYS A 28 9.86 1.47 -19.80
C CYS A 28 9.24 0.21 -19.18
N GLY A 29 8.30 0.35 -18.25
CA GLY A 29 7.72 -0.76 -17.50
C GLY A 29 6.40 -1.31 -18.07
N THR A 30 5.70 -0.52 -18.89
CA THR A 30 4.41 -0.96 -19.46
C THR A 30 4.59 -2.03 -20.54
N VAL A 31 3.71 -3.03 -20.49
CA VAL A 31 3.70 -4.15 -21.45
C VAL A 31 2.32 -4.23 -22.12
N PRO A 32 2.23 -4.36 -23.46
CA PRO A 32 0.95 -4.50 -24.14
C PRO A 32 0.11 -5.67 -23.60
N GLY A 33 -1.16 -5.40 -23.29
CA GLY A 33 -2.09 -6.40 -22.75
C GLY A 33 -1.98 -6.63 -21.23
N VAL A 34 -1.08 -5.92 -20.55
CA VAL A 34 -0.90 -5.97 -19.09
C VAL A 34 -1.43 -4.67 -18.48
N LEU A 35 -2.16 -4.76 -17.36
CA LEU A 35 -2.69 -3.56 -16.68
C LEU A 35 -1.55 -2.80 -16.00
N ALA A 36 -1.30 -1.57 -16.42
CA ALA A 36 -0.37 -0.66 -15.75
C ALA A 36 -0.95 -0.14 -14.43
N THR A 37 -0.18 -0.22 -13.35
CA THR A 37 -0.51 0.23 -12.01
C THR A 37 0.63 1.08 -11.44
N VAL A 38 0.35 1.86 -10.39
CA VAL A 38 1.30 2.84 -9.86
C VAL A 38 1.65 2.53 -8.41
N ASP A 39 2.87 2.87 -7.98
CA ASP A 39 3.28 2.81 -6.57
C ASP A 39 3.63 4.19 -6.03
N PHE A 40 3.25 4.45 -4.78
CA PHE A 40 3.59 5.69 -4.08
C PHE A 40 3.39 5.58 -2.58
N GLY A 41 4.10 6.43 -1.83
CA GLY A 41 3.99 6.50 -0.38
C GLY A 41 3.05 7.60 0.10
N ASN A 42 3.14 7.88 1.40
CA ASN A 42 2.46 8.99 2.03
C ASN A 42 2.78 10.35 1.33
N THR A 43 1.75 11.02 0.82
CA THR A 43 1.86 12.24 0.01
C THR A 43 0.64 13.15 0.24
N THR A 44 0.44 14.17 -0.59
CA THR A 44 -0.76 15.02 -0.58
C THR A 44 -1.85 14.49 -1.53
N ASN A 45 -3.12 14.84 -1.29
CA ASN A 45 -4.23 14.46 -2.17
C ASN A 45 -4.04 14.94 -3.62
N ALA A 46 -3.46 16.12 -3.81
CA ALA A 46 -3.13 16.64 -5.15
C ALA A 46 -2.10 15.76 -5.89
N ASN A 47 -1.14 15.19 -5.15
CA ASN A 47 -0.19 14.24 -5.73
C ASN A 47 -0.85 12.91 -6.05
N ILE A 48 -1.76 12.40 -5.22
CA ILE A 48 -2.53 11.17 -5.52
C ILE A 48 -3.34 11.35 -6.81
N ASP A 49 -4.04 12.48 -6.95
CA ASP A 49 -4.80 12.79 -8.17
C ASP A 49 -3.89 12.82 -9.40
N PHE A 50 -2.70 13.42 -9.25
CA PHE A 50 -1.70 13.44 -10.29
C PHE A 50 -1.20 12.01 -10.62
N TYR A 51 -0.88 11.18 -9.63
CA TYR A 51 -0.36 9.82 -9.84
C TYR A 51 -1.37 8.92 -10.56
N PHE A 52 -2.64 8.95 -10.17
CA PHE A 52 -3.67 8.19 -10.90
C PHE A 52 -3.96 8.75 -12.28
N LYS A 53 -3.83 10.07 -12.48
CA LYS A 53 -3.88 10.67 -13.81
C LYS A 53 -2.72 10.19 -14.69
N GLN A 54 -1.52 10.01 -14.13
CA GLN A 54 -0.37 9.44 -14.84
C GLN A 54 -0.64 7.98 -15.22
N GLN A 55 -1.02 7.15 -14.24
CA GLN A 55 -1.38 5.75 -14.48
C GLN A 55 -2.40 5.61 -15.63
N ASN A 56 -3.44 6.45 -15.64
CA ASN A 56 -4.51 6.37 -16.64
C ASN A 56 -4.06 6.61 -18.09
N LYS A 57 -2.94 7.30 -18.31
CA LYS A 57 -2.37 7.46 -19.66
C LYS A 57 -1.88 6.12 -20.23
N TYR A 58 -1.50 5.20 -19.36
CA TYR A 58 -0.83 3.94 -19.71
C TYR A 58 -1.69 2.70 -19.44
N SER A 59 -2.72 2.81 -18.60
CA SER A 59 -3.62 1.70 -18.25
C SER A 59 -4.75 1.45 -19.27
N ASN A 60 -4.83 2.26 -20.35
CA ASN A 60 -5.87 2.18 -21.38
C ASN A 60 -7.31 2.24 -20.81
N GLY A 61 -7.55 3.16 -19.86
CA GLY A 61 -8.85 3.30 -19.18
C GLY A 61 -9.13 2.22 -18.13
N GLY A 62 -8.10 1.46 -17.74
CA GLY A 62 -8.16 0.54 -16.62
C GLY A 62 -8.36 1.26 -15.28
N PRO A 63 -8.74 0.52 -14.22
CA PRO A 63 -9.04 1.09 -12.91
C PRO A 63 -7.81 1.74 -12.27
N ALA A 64 -8.05 2.73 -11.41
CA ALA A 64 -7.02 3.31 -10.56
C ALA A 64 -6.55 2.29 -9.52
N VAL A 65 -5.26 1.99 -9.51
CA VAL A 65 -4.67 0.97 -8.62
C VAL A 65 -3.31 1.46 -8.11
N CYS A 66 -3.21 1.59 -6.79
CA CYS A 66 -1.93 1.74 -6.10
C CYS A 66 -1.44 0.35 -5.63
N THR A 67 -0.48 -0.25 -6.32
CA THR A 67 -0.08 -1.65 -6.05
C THR A 67 0.88 -1.77 -4.86
N GLU A 68 1.59 -0.71 -4.53
CA GLU A 68 2.33 -0.56 -3.28
C GLU A 68 2.08 0.84 -2.71
N TYR A 69 1.17 0.90 -1.74
CA TYR A 69 1.02 2.08 -0.91
C TYR A 69 1.97 2.00 0.29
N TRP A 70 3.08 2.73 0.23
CA TRP A 70 4.10 2.71 1.28
C TRP A 70 3.67 3.53 2.51
N VAL A 71 3.30 2.85 3.58
CA VAL A 71 2.87 3.50 4.83
C VAL A 71 4.02 4.11 5.63
N THR A 72 5.20 3.47 5.56
CA THR A 72 6.48 4.05 5.96
C THR A 72 7.59 3.52 5.05
N TRP A 73 8.77 3.18 5.56
CA TRP A 73 9.92 2.66 4.83
C TRP A 73 10.70 1.63 5.64
N PHE A 74 11.55 0.85 4.97
CA PHE A 74 12.54 0.00 5.64
C PHE A 74 13.64 0.85 6.29
N THR A 75 14.48 0.22 7.11
CA THR A 75 15.59 0.89 7.80
C THR A 75 16.91 0.30 7.34
N ASP A 76 17.85 1.17 6.99
CA ASP A 76 19.23 0.82 6.70
C ASP A 76 20.06 0.81 7.99
N TRP A 77 21.15 0.03 8.00
CA TRP A 77 22.14 0.08 9.04
C TRP A 77 22.65 1.52 9.22
N TRP A 78 22.85 1.91 10.47
CA TRP A 78 23.36 3.25 10.86
C TRP A 78 22.40 4.41 10.61
N VAL A 79 21.18 4.15 10.10
CA VAL A 79 20.13 5.15 9.90
C VAL A 79 19.09 5.06 11.03
N LYS A 80 18.48 6.19 11.40
CA LYS A 80 17.37 6.20 12.35
C LYS A 80 16.12 5.63 11.69
N LYS A 81 15.38 4.78 12.43
CA LYS A 81 14.10 4.24 11.99
C LYS A 81 13.15 5.37 11.53
N PRO A 82 12.49 5.24 10.37
CA PRO A 82 11.47 6.18 9.91
C PRO A 82 10.34 6.36 10.94
N VAL A 83 9.82 7.58 11.05
CA VAL A 83 8.70 7.91 11.95
C VAL A 83 7.38 7.64 11.24
N GLN A 84 6.45 6.96 11.92
CA GLN A 84 5.10 6.74 11.41
C GLN A 84 4.30 8.04 11.36
N ASN A 85 3.64 8.32 10.22
CA ASN A 85 2.63 9.38 10.08
C ASN A 85 1.24 8.76 9.89
N VAL A 86 0.68 8.23 10.98
CA VAL A 86 -0.65 7.58 10.95
C VAL A 86 -1.74 8.50 10.40
N PRO A 87 -1.86 9.78 10.82
CA PRO A 87 -2.91 10.66 10.29
C PRO A 87 -2.82 10.87 8.77
N GLY A 88 -1.62 11.11 8.24
CA GLY A 88 -1.41 11.27 6.79
C GLY A 88 -1.70 10.00 6.00
N VAL A 89 -1.40 8.83 6.58
CA VAL A 89 -1.76 7.54 5.97
C VAL A 89 -3.27 7.35 5.88
N ILE A 90 -4.01 7.67 6.94
CA ILE A 90 -5.47 7.57 6.93
C ILE A 90 -6.11 8.57 5.97
N ASP A 91 -5.59 9.81 5.89
CA ASP A 91 -6.06 10.82 4.93
C ASP A 91 -5.89 10.33 3.48
N ASN A 92 -4.70 9.82 3.13
CA ASN A 92 -4.44 9.26 1.81
C ASN A 92 -5.30 8.04 1.51
N ILE A 93 -5.50 7.12 2.47
CA ILE A 93 -6.40 5.97 2.33
C ILE A 93 -7.83 6.43 2.06
N ALA A 94 -8.32 7.44 2.80
CA ALA A 94 -9.65 7.99 2.61
C ALA A 94 -9.80 8.64 1.23
N HIS A 95 -8.78 9.39 0.79
CA HIS A 95 -8.77 10.02 -0.53
C HIS A 95 -8.77 8.99 -1.65
N MET A 96 -7.85 8.00 -1.62
CA MET A 96 -7.84 6.89 -2.58
C MET A 96 -9.17 6.14 -2.62
N TYR A 97 -9.79 5.92 -1.45
CA TYR A 97 -11.11 5.29 -1.38
C TYR A 97 -12.19 6.13 -2.08
N SER A 98 -12.19 7.45 -1.87
CA SER A 98 -13.14 8.39 -2.49
C SER A 98 -13.03 8.43 -4.02
N LEU A 99 -11.83 8.18 -4.56
CA LEU A 99 -11.56 8.06 -6.00
C LEU A 99 -11.97 6.70 -6.58
N ASN A 100 -12.57 5.82 -5.77
CA ASN A 100 -12.85 4.43 -6.12
C ASN A 100 -11.57 3.65 -6.52
N ALA A 101 -10.40 4.09 -6.06
CA ALA A 101 -9.12 3.44 -6.36
C ALA A 101 -8.90 2.22 -5.46
N SER A 102 -8.39 1.14 -6.04
CA SER A 102 -7.92 -0.02 -5.26
C SER A 102 -6.49 0.21 -4.78
N PHE A 103 -6.14 -0.29 -3.61
CA PHE A 103 -4.77 -0.17 -3.11
C PHE A 103 -4.34 -1.36 -2.26
N ASN A 104 -3.03 -1.61 -2.26
CA ASN A 104 -2.38 -2.60 -1.41
C ASN A 104 -1.45 -1.88 -0.41
N ILE A 105 -1.55 -2.22 0.87
CA ILE A 105 -0.76 -1.59 1.92
C ILE A 105 0.58 -2.31 2.04
N TYR A 106 1.64 -1.64 1.61
CA TYR A 106 3.02 -2.12 1.67
C TYR A 106 3.77 -1.44 2.83
N MET A 107 4.18 -2.13 3.90
CA MET A 107 3.79 -3.48 4.30
C MET A 107 2.64 -3.45 5.30
N THR A 108 1.73 -4.41 5.19
CA THR A 108 0.74 -4.66 6.24
C THR A 108 1.40 -5.37 7.44
N HIS A 109 2.24 -6.35 7.17
CA HIS A 109 3.16 -7.00 8.11
C HIS A 109 4.48 -7.18 7.38
N GLY A 110 5.58 -6.68 7.95
CA GLY A 110 6.88 -6.75 7.29
C GLY A 110 7.73 -7.94 7.74
N GLY A 111 7.81 -8.21 9.06
CA GLY A 111 8.51 -9.38 9.60
C GLY A 111 10.02 -9.19 9.73
N THR A 112 10.79 -10.23 9.42
CA THR A 112 12.24 -10.31 9.66
C THR A 112 12.97 -10.85 8.43
N ASN A 113 14.07 -10.19 8.07
CA ASN A 113 15.05 -10.72 7.13
C ASN A 113 16.03 -11.63 7.88
N PHE A 114 15.74 -12.93 7.96
CA PHE A 114 16.62 -13.87 8.64
C PHE A 114 17.95 -14.10 7.89
N ASP A 115 18.98 -14.47 8.63
CA ASP A 115 20.31 -14.80 8.12
C ASP A 115 20.86 -13.74 7.16
N PHE A 116 21.00 -14.09 5.88
CA PHE A 116 21.53 -13.24 4.82
C PHE A 116 20.47 -12.92 3.76
N MET A 117 19.18 -12.91 4.14
CA MET A 117 18.08 -12.56 3.24
C MET A 117 17.86 -11.05 3.10
N ASN A 118 18.60 -10.22 3.82
CA ASN A 118 18.48 -8.77 3.72
C ASN A 118 19.07 -8.24 2.40
N GLY A 119 18.47 -7.16 1.89
CA GLY A 119 19.08 -6.36 0.82
C GLY A 119 20.35 -5.66 1.30
N PRO A 120 21.17 -5.11 0.38
CA PRO A 120 22.34 -4.32 0.73
C PRO A 120 21.98 -3.22 1.72
N ASP A 121 22.73 -3.13 2.81
CA ASP A 121 22.58 -2.15 3.89
C ASP A 121 21.25 -2.17 4.68
N VAL A 122 20.24 -2.95 4.26
CA VAL A 122 18.97 -3.10 4.99
C VAL A 122 19.18 -3.90 6.27
N THR A 123 18.58 -3.44 7.37
CA THR A 123 18.65 -4.14 8.66
C THR A 123 17.94 -5.51 8.66
N THR A 124 18.26 -6.35 9.65
CA THR A 124 17.60 -7.64 9.90
C THR A 124 16.10 -7.45 10.16
N SER A 125 15.72 -6.43 10.93
CA SER A 125 14.32 -6.11 11.16
C SER A 125 13.70 -5.58 9.88
N TYR A 126 12.60 -6.19 9.45
CA TYR A 126 11.76 -5.68 8.37
C TYR A 126 10.42 -5.19 8.92
N ASP A 127 10.38 -4.72 10.18
CA ASP A 127 9.17 -4.20 10.83
C ASP A 127 8.42 -3.15 9.98
N TYR A 128 9.17 -2.37 9.19
CA TYR A 128 8.65 -1.41 8.22
C TYR A 128 7.75 -0.32 8.82
N GLY A 129 7.68 -0.19 10.15
CA GLY A 129 6.65 0.63 10.79
C GLY A 129 5.24 0.22 10.32
N ALA A 130 5.03 -1.07 10.02
CA ALA A 130 3.83 -1.60 9.42
C ALA A 130 2.61 -1.56 10.37
N ALA A 131 1.45 -1.96 9.83
CA ALA A 131 0.24 -2.13 10.63
C ALA A 131 0.42 -3.24 11.70
N ILE A 132 1.12 -4.32 11.34
CA ILE A 132 1.47 -5.41 12.24
C ILE A 132 2.99 -5.41 12.41
N ALA A 133 3.44 -5.27 13.65
CA ALA A 133 4.86 -5.21 13.99
C ALA A 133 5.59 -6.50 13.62
N GLU A 134 6.92 -6.47 13.62
CA GLU A 134 7.78 -7.63 13.33
C GLU A 134 7.41 -8.87 14.16
N ASN A 135 7.08 -8.69 15.44
CA ASN A 135 6.69 -9.77 16.36
C ASN A 135 5.20 -10.16 16.26
N GLY A 136 4.43 -9.57 15.34
CA GLY A 136 3.00 -9.83 15.19
C GLY A 136 2.09 -8.92 16.03
N ASP A 137 2.66 -8.02 16.84
CA ASP A 137 1.86 -7.10 17.66
C ASP A 137 1.10 -6.07 16.82
N ILE A 138 -0.03 -5.64 17.35
CA ILE A 138 -0.88 -4.62 16.73
C ILE A 138 -0.34 -3.24 17.03
N THR A 139 -0.19 -2.43 15.97
CA THR A 139 0.30 -1.06 16.09
C THR A 139 -0.83 -0.03 16.02
N PRO A 140 -0.58 1.24 16.38
CA PRO A 140 -1.54 2.32 16.17
C PRO A 140 -1.99 2.45 14.70
N MET A 141 -1.11 2.10 13.75
CA MET A 141 -1.42 2.08 12.32
C MET A 141 -2.52 1.05 12.00
N TYR A 142 -2.43 -0.17 12.53
CA TYR A 142 -3.49 -1.17 12.33
C TYR A 142 -4.83 -0.71 12.91
N THR A 143 -4.83 -0.20 14.14
CA THR A 143 -6.07 0.26 14.80
C THR A 143 -6.71 1.40 14.02
N ALA A 144 -5.92 2.32 13.47
CA ALA A 144 -6.40 3.44 12.67
C ALA A 144 -7.00 2.96 11.34
N ILE A 145 -6.30 2.07 10.61
CA ILE A 145 -6.79 1.51 9.36
C ILE A 145 -8.07 0.70 9.62
N ARG A 146 -8.09 -0.15 10.64
CA ARG A 146 -9.27 -0.93 11.03
C ARG A 146 -10.45 -0.02 11.35
N SER A 147 -10.24 1.04 12.12
CA SER A 147 -11.30 1.99 12.48
C SER A 147 -11.84 2.72 11.25
N PHE A 148 -10.99 3.10 10.30
CA PHE A 148 -11.46 3.67 9.03
C PHE A 148 -12.39 2.70 8.29
N ILE A 149 -11.97 1.44 8.12
CA ILE A 149 -12.75 0.42 7.40
C ILE A 149 -14.07 0.13 8.11
N GLN A 150 -14.08 0.04 9.43
CA GLN A 150 -15.31 -0.20 10.21
C GLN A 150 -16.37 0.88 10.02
N ASN A 151 -15.97 2.11 9.68
CA ASN A 151 -16.89 3.23 9.46
C ASN A 151 -17.34 3.37 8.00
N LEU A 152 -16.88 2.50 7.09
CA LEU A 152 -17.35 2.47 5.71
C LEU A 152 -18.71 1.76 5.62
N THR A 153 -19.75 2.50 5.22
CA THR A 153 -21.12 1.97 5.14
C THR A 153 -21.35 1.04 3.95
N ASP A 154 -20.53 1.16 2.90
CA ASP A 154 -20.59 0.35 1.68
C ASP A 154 -19.54 -0.77 1.66
N TRP A 155 -18.98 -1.10 2.83
CA TRP A 155 -17.99 -2.16 2.97
C TRP A 155 -18.66 -3.48 3.38
N GLU A 156 -18.69 -4.43 2.44
CA GLU A 156 -19.42 -5.69 2.61
C GLU A 156 -18.89 -6.57 3.75
N ASN A 157 -17.59 -6.48 4.07
CA ASN A 157 -16.91 -7.37 5.00
C ASN A 157 -16.26 -6.61 6.16
N PRO A 158 -17.03 -6.12 7.14
CA PRO A 158 -16.50 -5.32 8.24
C PRO A 158 -15.41 -6.10 9.01
N PRO A 159 -14.36 -5.41 9.51
CA PRO A 159 -13.31 -6.05 10.29
C PRO A 159 -13.86 -6.80 11.50
N LEU A 160 -13.42 -8.06 11.64
CA LEU A 160 -13.69 -8.90 12.79
C LEU A 160 -12.97 -8.39 14.05
N ASP A 161 -13.30 -8.98 15.19
CA ASP A 161 -12.62 -8.72 16.46
C ASP A 161 -11.14 -9.06 16.38
N VAL A 162 -10.38 -8.28 17.14
CA VAL A 162 -8.93 -8.35 17.18
C VAL A 162 -8.51 -9.48 18.14
N PRO A 163 -7.74 -10.48 17.69
CA PRO A 163 -7.21 -11.50 18.58
C PRO A 163 -6.30 -10.89 19.66
N ALA A 164 -6.26 -11.49 20.84
CA ALA A 164 -5.29 -11.11 21.85
C ALA A 164 -3.86 -11.35 21.33
N ASN A 165 -2.92 -10.47 21.69
CA ASN A 165 -1.50 -10.68 21.37
C ASN A 165 -1.01 -11.97 22.04
N ASN A 166 -0.13 -12.69 21.35
CA ASN A 166 0.48 -13.89 21.89
C ASN A 166 1.56 -13.47 22.92
N PRO A 167 1.51 -13.95 24.17
CA PRO A 167 2.44 -13.56 25.24
C PRO A 167 3.87 -14.05 25.01
#